data_AF-A0A957LQE8-F1
#
_entry.id   AF-A0A957LQE8-F1
#
_cell.length_a   1.000
_cell.length_b   1.000
_cell.length_c   1.000
_cell.angle_alpha   90.00
_cell.angle_beta   90.00
_cell.angle_gamma   90.00
#
_symmetry.space_group_name_H-M   'P 1'
#
loop_
_entity.id
_entity.type
_entity.pdbx_description
1 polymer ?
#
loop_
_entity_poly.entity_id
_entity_poly.type
_entity_poly.pdbx_seq_one_letter_code
_entity_poly.pdbx_strand_id
1 'polypeptide(L)' 'LPTALEAFVVYEPGLLDAGRAVRCYVEGKPIGQAGTRTNIWFVDAQSGAPIAEVRGLEMYVSSEAPLTGGAR' A
#
# COMPACT_ATOMS: atom_id res chain seq x y z
N LEU A 1 -5.79 -8.63 28.58
CA LEU A 1 -4.90 -9.77 28.23
C LEU A 1 -3.71 -9.18 27.49
N PRO A 2 -2.47 -9.41 27.94
CA PRO A 2 -1.30 -8.80 27.33
C PRO A 2 -1.17 -9.32 25.90
N THR A 3 -1.03 -8.39 24.95
CA THR A 3 -0.83 -8.65 23.54
C THR A 3 0.52 -9.34 23.36
N ALA A 4 0.52 -10.66 23.18
CA ALA A 4 1.73 -11.40 22.83
C ALA A 4 1.99 -11.21 21.33
N LEU A 5 2.93 -10.33 20.99
CA LEU A 5 3.57 -10.31 19.67
C LEU A 5 4.76 -11.27 19.74
N GLU A 6 4.67 -12.39 19.04
CA GLU A 6 5.73 -13.43 19.01
C GLU A 6 6.91 -13.01 18.11
N ALA A 7 6.65 -12.18 17.10
CA ALA A 7 7.65 -11.44 16.32
C ALA A 7 6.99 -10.27 15.58
N PHE A 8 7.76 -9.21 15.31
CA PHE A 8 7.40 -8.17 14.35
C PHE A 8 8.59 -7.90 13.43
N VAL A 9 8.31 -7.68 12.14
CA VAL A 9 9.33 -7.31 11.14
C VAL A 9 9.40 -5.79 11.10
N VAL A 10 10.54 -5.24 11.49
CA VAL A 10 10.86 -3.83 11.26
C VAL A 10 11.45 -3.73 9.85
N TYR A 11 10.72 -3.08 8.95
CA TYR A 11 11.32 -2.57 7.72
C TYR A 11 11.99 -1.23 8.04
N GLU A 12 13.30 -1.23 8.23
CA GLU A 12 14.07 0.02 8.30
C GLU A 12 14.09 0.66 6.90
N PRO A 13 13.53 1.88 6.72
CA PRO A 13 13.53 2.56 5.43
C PRO A 13 14.97 2.92 5.05
N GLY A 14 15.53 2.20 4.09
CA GLY A 14 16.75 2.59 3.38
C GLY A 14 16.42 3.25 2.04
N LEU A 15 17.32 4.09 1.52
CA LEU A 15 17.27 4.46 0.11
C LEU A 15 17.51 3.20 -0.71
N LEU A 16 16.67 2.96 -1.72
CA LEU A 16 16.92 1.90 -2.70
C LEU A 16 18.23 2.21 -3.43
N ASP A 17 19.04 1.18 -3.68
CA ASP A 17 20.23 1.31 -4.51
C ASP A 17 19.87 1.93 -5.87
N ALA A 18 20.73 2.82 -6.35
CA ALA A 18 20.54 3.48 -7.64
C ALA A 18 20.39 2.44 -8.76
N GLY A 19 19.32 2.56 -9.55
CA GLY A 19 19.03 1.64 -10.65
C GLY A 19 18.18 0.42 -10.27
N ARG A 20 17.82 0.26 -8.99
CA ARG A 20 16.92 -0.80 -8.56
C ARG A 20 15.48 -0.48 -8.97
N ALA A 21 14.88 -1.36 -9.78
CA ALA A 21 13.49 -1.24 -10.20
C ALA A 21 12.55 -1.88 -9.16
N VAL A 22 11.49 -1.15 -8.78
CA VAL A 22 10.50 -1.61 -7.80
C VAL A 22 9.12 -1.66 -8.44
N ARG A 23 8.37 -2.74 -8.17
CA ARG A 23 6.96 -2.88 -8.54
C ARG A 23 6.08 -2.65 -7.32
N CYS A 24 4.96 -1.99 -7.55
CA CYS A 24 3.91 -1.76 -6.55
C CYS A 24 2.68 -2.59 -6.92
N TYR A 25 2.21 -3.41 -5.99
CA TYR A 25 0.95 -4.14 -6.11
C TYR A 25 -0.04 -3.56 -5.11
N VAL A 26 -1.27 -3.39 -5.55
CA VAL A 26 -2.35 -2.81 -4.74
C VAL A 26 -3.55 -3.74 -4.81
N GLU A 27 -4.01 -4.20 -3.66
CA GLU A 27 -5.27 -4.93 -3.52
C GLU A 27 -6.23 -4.06 -2.69
N GLY A 28 -7.41 -3.78 -3.25
CA GLY A 28 -8.42 -2.96 -2.61
C GLY A 28 -9.72 -3.71 -2.40
N LYS A 29 -10.34 -3.55 -1.23
CA LYS A 29 -11.70 -3.97 -0.92
C LYS A 29 -12.54 -2.76 -0.51
N PRO A 30 -13.65 -2.45 -1.22
CA PRO A 30 -14.54 -1.36 -0.82
C PRO A 30 -15.03 -1.51 0.63
N ILE A 31 -15.10 -0.40 1.36
CA ILE A 31 -15.64 -0.31 2.72
C ILE A 31 -16.57 0.91 2.82
N GLY A 32 -17.82 0.68 3.24
CA GLY A 32 -18.83 1.73 3.33
C GLY A 32 -19.10 2.42 1.99
N GLN A 33 -19.52 3.69 2.04
CA GLN A 33 -19.97 4.44 0.86
C GLN A 33 -18.84 5.12 0.06
N ALA A 34 -17.67 5.34 0.66
CA ALA A 34 -16.62 6.16 0.04
C ALA A 34 -15.17 5.71 0.37
N GLY A 35 -15.00 4.57 1.04
CA GLY A 35 -13.69 4.06 1.45
C GLY A 35 -13.29 2.79 0.71
N THR A 36 -11.99 2.56 0.61
CA THR A 36 -11.40 1.27 0.20
C THR A 36 -10.38 0.87 1.25
N ARG A 37 -10.48 -0.34 1.77
CA ARG A 37 -9.41 -0.95 2.57
C ARG A 37 -8.42 -1.58 1.62
N THR A 38 -7.18 -1.11 1.69
CA THR A 38 -6.13 -1.38 0.72
C THR A 38 -4.95 -2.03 1.41
N ASN A 39 -4.39 -3.04 0.74
CA ASN A 39 -3.06 -3.56 1.03
C ASN A 39 -2.14 -3.17 -0.13
N ILE A 40 -0.91 -2.76 0.20
CA ILE A 40 0.10 -2.33 -0.76
C ILE A 40 1.36 -3.16 -0.53
N TRP A 41 1.94 -3.70 -1.61
CA TRP A 41 3.22 -4.42 -1.57
C TRP A 41 4.21 -3.78 -2.52
N PHE A 42 5.43 -3.62 -2.04
CA PHE A 42 6.58 -3.23 -2.85
C PHE A 42 7.48 -4.45 -3.00
N VAL A 43 7.83 -4.80 -4.24
CA VAL A 43 8.76 -5.88 -4.53
C VAL A 43 9.85 -5.42 -5.48
N ASP A 44 10.99 -6.08 -5.37
CA ASP A 44 12.05 -5.97 -6.36
C ASP A 44 11.58 -6.49 -7.72
N ALA A 45 11.70 -5.69 -8.77
CA ALA A 45 11.13 -6.01 -10.08
C ALA A 45 11.84 -7.17 -10.79
N GLN A 46 13.12 -7.44 -10.46
CA GLN A 46 13.91 -8.50 -11.07
C GLN A 46 13.71 -9.83 -10.33
N SER A 47 13.89 -9.82 -9.02
CA SER A 47 13.88 -11.02 -8.18
C SER A 47 12.50 -11.37 -7.62
N GLY A 48 11.56 -10.41 -7.60
CA GLY A 48 10.27 -10.57 -6.93
C GLY A 48 10.35 -10.55 -5.40
N ALA A 49 11.53 -10.27 -4.83
CA ALA A 49 11.72 -10.27 -3.38
C ALA A 49 10.90 -9.14 -2.71
N PRO A 50 10.22 -9.42 -1.58
CA PRO A 50 9.43 -8.42 -0.87
C PRO A 50 10.35 -7.35 -0.26
N ILE A 51 10.04 -6.09 -0.54
CA ILE A 51 10.77 -4.91 -0.03
C ILE A 51 10.01 -4.25 1.12
N ALA A 52 8.69 -4.15 1.04
CA ALA A 52 7.85 -3.59 2.09
C ALA A 52 6.39 -3.94 1.85
N GLU A 53 5.59 -3.92 2.92
CA GLU A 53 4.14 -4.02 2.82
C GLU A 53 3.44 -3.04 3.77
N VAL A 54 2.29 -2.54 3.33
CA VAL A 54 1.38 -1.75 4.15
C VAL A 54 0.02 -2.45 4.09
N ARG A 55 -0.49 -2.86 5.25
CA ARG A 55 -1.75 -3.60 5.34
C ARG A 55 -2.84 -2.79 6.00
N GLY A 56 -4.07 -2.96 5.50
CA GLY A 56 -5.27 -2.38 6.11
C GLY A 56 -5.38 -0.86 5.98
N LEU A 57 -4.73 -0.25 5.00
CA LEU A 57 -4.80 1.19 4.75
C LEU A 57 -6.23 1.55 4.32
N GLU A 58 -6.89 2.45 5.03
CA GLU A 58 -8.18 2.98 4.58
C GLU A 58 -7.96 4.20 3.70
N MET A 59 -8.31 4.07 2.43
CA MET A 59 -8.21 5.14 1.43
C MET A 59 -9.60 5.69 1.17
N TYR A 60 -9.75 7.00 1.29
CA TYR A 60 -10.99 7.71 0.98
C TYR A 60 -10.79 8.59 -0.24
N VAL A 61 -11.86 8.79 -1.01
CA VAL A 61 -11.85 9.79 -2.09
C VAL A 61 -11.60 11.16 -1.46
N SER A 62 -10.52 11.83 -1.88
CA SER A 62 -10.24 13.19 -1.45
C SER A 62 -11.36 14.12 -1.91
N SER A 63 -11.80 15.03 -1.04
CA SER A 63 -12.71 16.12 -1.43
C SER A 63 -12.11 17.09 -2.45
N GLU A 64 -10.78 17.06 -2.61
CA GLU A 64 -10.04 17.85 -3.61
C GLU A 64 -9.76 17.09 -4.91
N ALA A 65 -10.12 15.80 -4.99
CA ALA A 65 -10.00 15.06 -6.23
C ALA A 65 -10.99 15.64 -7.24
N PRO A 66 -10.55 16.09 -8.44
CA PRO A 66 -11.47 16.48 -9.48
C PRO A 66 -12.42 15.33 -9.75
N LEU A 67 -13.73 15.58 -9.65
CA LEU A 67 -14.73 14.67 -10.20
C LEU A 67 -14.54 14.68 -11.72
N THR A 68 -13.64 13.86 -12.26
CA THR A 68 -13.59 13.60 -13.70
C THR A 68 -14.79 12.73 -14.04
N GLY A 69 -15.94 13.37 -14.10
CA GLY A 69 -17.24 12.80 -14.40
C GLY A 69 -18.16 13.96 -14.80
N GLY A 70 -17.91 14.54 -15.97
CA GLY A 70 -18.62 15.75 -16.37
C GLY A 70 -18.35 16.26 -17.77
N ALA A 71 -18.39 15.40 -18.79
CA ALA A 71 -18.92 15.77 -20.11
C ALA A 71 -19.24 14.48 -20.89
N ARG A 72 -20.47 14.49 -21.45
CA ARG A 72 -21.13 13.47 -22.29
C ARG A 72 -20.24 12.61 -23.18
#